data_AF-A0A7S0LPY2-F1
#
_entry.id   AF-A0A7S0LPY2-F1
#
_cell.length_a   1.000
_cell.length_b   1.000
_cell.length_c   1.000
_cell.angle_alpha   90.00
_cell.angle_beta   90.00
_cell.angle_gamma   90.00
#
_symmetry.space_group_name_H-M   'P 1'
#
loop_
_entity.id
_entity.type
_entity.pdbx_description
1 polymer ?
#
loop_
_entity_poly.entity_id
_entity_poly.type
_entity_poly.pdbx_seq_one_letter_code
_entity_poly.pdbx_strand_id
1 'polypeptide(L)'
;VYGAEVSDLLANNAAIGSSAADADNSFHAHRWVLEGRADVPIGSLGEALSLLEVGARNKRRAATAMNERSSRAHALFMLNLKQAYDGRDTTTRLILADLGGSEKLSRSNVAAGFKAPVVTIGDVEVSRVSWADYYAHRARLQESLNINMGLYALQRCIEALLDQQANPTKRVHVPYADSKLTMLLKGALGGGMRTTVLICASLEPSNALESVQSMRFGETCSRVAGRSGRVDSAAAYTQLLESLETEIAETQRLVERDQRGE
;
A
#
# COMPACT_ATOMS: atom_id res chain seq x y z
N VAL A 1 2.86 -7.17 -0.66
CA VAL A 1 1.59 -6.57 -1.13
C VAL A 1 1.35 -7.00 -2.56
N TYR A 2 0.20 -7.59 -2.84
CA TYR A 2 -0.18 -7.99 -4.19
C TYR A 2 -1.70 -7.82 -4.36
N GLY A 3 -2.12 -7.01 -5.32
CA GLY A 3 -3.52 -6.59 -5.41
C GLY A 3 -4.00 -5.97 -4.10
N ALA A 4 -5.06 -6.54 -3.52
CA ALA A 4 -5.62 -6.13 -2.23
C ALA A 4 -4.99 -6.82 -1.00
N GLU A 5 -4.14 -7.84 -1.22
CA GLU A 5 -3.59 -8.67 -0.15
C GLU A 5 -2.26 -8.13 0.40
N VAL A 6 -2.09 -8.27 1.71
CA VAL A 6 -0.84 -8.01 2.41
C VAL A 6 -0.45 -9.30 3.14
N SER A 7 0.80 -9.71 3.00
CA SER A 7 1.34 -10.92 3.63
C SER A 7 2.60 -10.58 4.40
N ASP A 8 2.78 -11.21 5.55
CA ASP A 8 3.95 -11.07 6.41
C ASP A 8 5.06 -12.04 5.97
N LEU A 9 6.15 -11.50 5.44
CA LEU A 9 7.29 -12.32 5.00
C LEU A 9 8.06 -12.94 6.18
N LEU A 10 7.95 -12.40 7.40
CA LEU A 10 8.60 -12.94 8.60
C LEU A 10 7.75 -14.04 9.24
N ALA A 11 6.43 -14.00 9.07
CA ALA A 11 5.50 -15.04 9.53
C ALA A 11 5.11 -16.02 8.41
N ASN A 12 6.08 -16.53 7.64
CA ASN A 12 5.87 -17.53 6.58
C ASN A 12 4.79 -17.16 5.54
N ASN A 13 4.75 -15.90 5.11
CA ASN A 13 3.74 -15.35 4.19
C ASN A 13 2.31 -15.40 4.75
N ALA A 14 2.13 -15.42 6.08
CA ALA A 14 0.82 -15.32 6.70
C ALA A 14 0.09 -14.07 6.22
N ALA A 15 -1.19 -14.20 5.86
CA ALA A 15 -1.98 -13.08 5.43
C ALA A 15 -2.24 -12.12 6.61
N ILE A 16 -2.00 -10.82 6.39
CA ILE A 16 -2.20 -9.78 7.40
C ILE A 16 -3.57 -9.15 7.15
N GLY A 17 -4.38 -9.05 8.20
CA GLY A 17 -5.68 -8.36 8.12
C GLY A 17 -6.78 -9.14 7.40
N SER A 18 -6.59 -10.43 7.13
CA SER A 18 -7.62 -11.35 6.66
C SER A 18 -7.83 -12.46 7.69
N SER A 19 -8.49 -12.13 8.78
CA SER A 19 -9.10 -13.17 9.62
C SER A 19 -10.30 -13.73 8.84
N ALA A 20 -10.35 -15.05 8.64
CA ALA A 20 -11.47 -15.73 7.99
C ALA A 20 -12.81 -15.54 8.73
N ALA A 21 -12.81 -14.95 9.93
CA ALA A 21 -14.01 -14.64 10.70
C ALA A 21 -14.63 -13.27 10.40
N ASP A 22 -13.92 -12.34 9.74
CA ASP A 22 -14.42 -10.97 9.48
C ASP A 22 -14.09 -10.53 8.04
N ALA A 23 -15.01 -10.81 7.12
CA ALA A 23 -14.91 -10.39 5.71
C ALA A 23 -14.91 -8.85 5.54
N ASP A 24 -15.35 -8.09 6.55
CA ASP A 24 -15.34 -6.62 6.55
C ASP A 24 -13.96 -6.00 6.85
N ASN A 25 -12.98 -6.79 7.33
CA ASN A 25 -11.74 -6.27 7.91
C ASN A 25 -10.54 -6.12 6.94
N SER A 26 -10.71 -6.39 5.64
CA SER A 26 -9.63 -6.27 4.64
C SER A 26 -8.99 -4.86 4.62
N PHE A 27 -9.74 -3.83 5.04
CA PHE A 27 -9.27 -2.46 5.17
C PHE A 27 -8.16 -2.28 6.21
N HIS A 28 -8.02 -3.15 7.22
CA HIS A 28 -7.11 -2.92 8.35
C HIS A 28 -5.68 -3.42 8.16
N ALA A 29 -5.36 -4.14 7.08
CA ALA A 29 -4.00 -4.68 6.88
C ALA A 29 -2.91 -3.58 6.91
N HIS A 30 -3.14 -2.44 6.24
CA HIS A 30 -2.21 -1.31 6.27
C HIS A 30 -2.06 -0.73 7.68
N ARG A 31 -3.17 -0.61 8.43
CA ARG A 31 -3.20 -0.09 9.80
C ARG A 31 -2.47 -1.04 10.76
N TRP A 32 -2.70 -2.34 10.63
CA TRP A 32 -2.02 -3.39 11.39
C TRP A 32 -0.49 -3.27 11.27
N VAL A 33 -0.01 -3.11 10.03
CA VAL A 33 1.41 -2.91 9.74
C VAL A 33 1.91 -1.57 10.30
N LEU A 34 1.19 -0.47 10.06
CA LEU A 34 1.64 0.87 10.46
C LEU A 34 1.61 1.10 11.99
N GLU A 35 0.73 0.40 12.72
CA GLU A 35 0.68 0.35 14.19
C GLU A 35 1.77 -0.55 14.79
N GLY A 36 2.57 -1.23 13.97
CA GLY A 36 3.67 -2.09 14.43
C GLY A 36 3.21 -3.43 15.01
N ARG A 37 1.98 -3.88 14.73
CA ARG A 37 1.47 -5.17 15.23
C ARG A 37 2.14 -6.38 14.57
N ALA A 38 2.84 -6.16 13.45
CA ALA A 38 3.68 -7.16 12.78
C ALA A 38 5.18 -6.93 13.06
N ASP A 39 5.54 -6.00 13.95
CA ASP A 39 6.95 -5.69 14.23
C ASP A 39 7.60 -6.83 15.03
N VAL A 40 8.80 -7.22 14.62
CA VAL A 40 9.64 -8.15 15.36
C VAL A 40 10.75 -7.35 16.05
N PRO A 41 10.86 -7.38 17.40
CA PRO A 41 11.94 -6.72 18.12
C PRO A 41 13.31 -7.26 17.68
N ILE A 42 14.28 -6.37 17.52
CA ILE A 42 15.67 -6.72 17.17
C ILE A 42 16.62 -6.08 18.18
N GLY A 43 17.59 -6.87 18.65
CA GLY A 43 18.65 -6.44 19.57
C GLY A 43 19.99 -6.16 18.89
N SER A 44 20.18 -6.58 17.63
CA SER A 44 21.45 -6.42 16.92
C SER A 44 21.31 -6.33 15.40
N LEU A 45 22.36 -5.85 14.73
CA LEU A 45 22.47 -5.87 13.28
C LEU A 45 22.42 -7.31 12.72
N GLY A 46 23.01 -8.28 13.43
CA GLY A 46 23.01 -9.69 13.01
C GLY A 46 21.59 -10.29 12.97
N GLU A 47 20.75 -9.96 13.95
CA GLU A 47 19.34 -10.35 13.95
C GLU A 47 18.57 -9.70 12.80
N ALA A 48 18.79 -8.39 12.57
CA ALA A 48 18.16 -7.68 11.47
C ALA A 48 18.51 -8.29 10.10
N LEU A 49 19.78 -8.62 9.87
CA LEU A 49 20.24 -9.27 8.64
C LEU A 49 19.66 -10.68 8.50
N SER A 50 19.57 -11.43 9.60
CA SER A 50 18.97 -12.78 9.60
C SER A 50 17.48 -12.73 9.22
N LEU A 51 16.72 -11.78 9.76
CA LEU A 51 15.31 -11.57 9.40
C LEU A 51 15.16 -11.13 7.93
N LEU A 52 16.07 -10.29 7.44
CA LEU A 52 16.10 -9.89 6.03
C LEU A 52 16.30 -11.11 5.11
N GLU A 53 17.19 -12.04 5.47
CA GLU A 53 17.38 -13.29 4.73
C GLU A 53 16.15 -14.20 4.76
N VAL A 54 15.48 -14.31 5.91
CA VAL A 54 14.20 -15.03 6.03
C VAL A 54 13.15 -14.42 5.11
N GLY A 55 12.99 -13.10 5.15
CA GLY A 55 12.06 -12.38 4.28
C GLY A 55 12.38 -12.57 2.79
N ALA A 56 13.66 -12.48 2.41
CA ALA A 56 14.11 -12.70 1.04
C ALA A 56 13.85 -14.13 0.56
N ARG A 57 14.03 -15.12 1.43
CA ARG A 57 13.72 -16.53 1.14
C ARG A 57 12.23 -16.76 0.96
N ASN A 58 11.41 -16.19 1.84
CA ASN A 58 9.95 -16.32 1.79
C ASN A 58 9.36 -15.60 0.58
N LYS A 59 9.93 -14.44 0.20
CA LYS A 59 9.63 -13.77 -1.07
C LYS A 59 9.95 -14.66 -2.28
N ARG A 60 11.13 -15.28 -2.32
CA ARG A 60 11.53 -16.21 -3.41
C ARG A 60 10.63 -17.46 -3.48
N ARG A 61 10.23 -18.01 -2.33
CA ARG A 61 9.28 -19.12 -2.28
C ARG A 61 7.89 -18.72 -2.81
N ALA A 62 7.37 -17.58 -2.39
CA ALA A 62 6.10 -17.05 -2.91
C ALA A 62 6.16 -16.81 -4.43
N ALA A 63 7.31 -16.36 -4.94
CA ALA A 63 7.54 -16.14 -6.36
C ALA A 63 7.55 -17.43 -7.20
N THR A 64 8.16 -18.50 -6.70
CA THR A 64 8.26 -19.80 -7.41
C THR A 64 6.96 -20.60 -7.36
N ALA A 65 6.14 -20.43 -6.31
CA ALA A 65 4.81 -21.03 -6.23
C ALA A 65 3.79 -20.35 -7.18
N MET A 66 4.04 -19.11 -7.58
CA MET A 66 3.13 -18.29 -8.38
C MET A 66 3.93 -17.52 -9.44
N ASN A 67 4.32 -18.23 -10.52
CA ASN A 67 5.25 -17.76 -11.55
C ASN A 67 4.97 -16.32 -12.04
N GLU A 68 3.70 -15.91 -12.18
CA GLU A 68 3.30 -14.57 -12.64
C GLU A 68 3.14 -13.53 -11.51
N ARG A 69 2.89 -13.96 -10.26
CA ARG A 69 2.71 -13.07 -9.10
C ARG A 69 4.03 -12.44 -8.65
N SER A 70 5.14 -13.12 -8.91
CA SER A 70 6.49 -12.76 -8.44
C SER A 70 6.99 -11.38 -8.90
N SER A 71 6.78 -11.03 -10.18
CA SER A 71 7.19 -9.74 -10.75
C SER A 71 6.23 -8.61 -10.40
N ARG A 72 5.04 -8.93 -9.89
CA ARG A 72 3.92 -7.99 -9.72
C ARG A 72 3.62 -7.67 -8.26
N ALA A 73 4.20 -8.43 -7.33
CA ALA A 73 4.10 -8.15 -5.90
C ALA A 73 5.10 -7.06 -5.48
N HIS A 74 4.64 -6.13 -4.65
CA HIS A 74 5.51 -5.15 -3.98
C HIS A 74 5.96 -5.70 -2.64
N ALA A 75 7.25 -5.59 -2.33
CA ALA A 75 7.81 -5.92 -1.03
C ALA A 75 8.19 -4.64 -0.29
N LEU A 76 7.81 -4.53 0.97
CA LEU A 76 8.19 -3.41 1.82
C LEU A 76 8.97 -3.98 3.01
N PHE A 77 10.18 -3.50 3.20
CA PHE A 77 10.95 -3.67 4.43
C PHE A 77 10.77 -2.41 5.27
N MET A 78 10.33 -2.57 6.50
CA MET A 78 10.12 -1.47 7.44
C MET A 78 10.99 -1.66 8.67
N LEU A 79 11.74 -0.62 9.03
CA LEU A 79 12.54 -0.58 10.24
C LEU A 79 12.11 0.61 11.09
N ASN A 80 11.61 0.31 12.28
CA ASN A 80 11.21 1.31 13.27
C ASN A 80 12.34 1.46 14.30
N LEU A 81 12.88 2.67 14.41
CA LEU A 81 13.88 3.04 15.42
C LEU A 81 13.20 3.90 16.48
N LYS A 82 13.07 3.35 17.69
CA LYS A 82 12.59 4.07 18.88
C LYS A 82 13.80 4.50 19.70
N GLN A 83 13.91 5.80 19.99
CA GLN A 83 15.00 6.37 20.77
C GLN A 83 14.42 7.31 21.82
N ALA A 84 14.97 7.24 23.04
CA ALA A 84 14.75 8.23 24.08
C ALA A 84 16.02 9.07 24.19
N TYR A 85 15.92 10.38 23.96
CA TYR A 85 17.04 11.31 24.12
C TYR A 85 16.54 12.58 24.79
N ASP A 86 17.20 13.02 25.87
CA ASP A 86 16.87 14.26 26.57
C ASP A 86 15.39 14.34 27.00
N GLY A 87 14.87 13.26 27.59
CA GLY A 87 13.47 13.14 28.03
C GLY A 87 12.43 13.10 26.90
N ARG A 88 12.87 13.04 25.63
CA ARG A 88 11.99 12.98 24.46
C ARG A 88 12.09 11.62 23.77
N ASP A 89 10.93 10.97 23.65
CA ASP A 89 10.77 9.77 22.84
C ASP A 89 10.57 10.14 21.38
N THR A 90 11.41 9.60 20.51
CA THR A 90 11.33 9.77 19.05
C THR A 90 11.23 8.40 18.39
N THR A 91 10.27 8.24 17.49
CA THR A 91 10.19 7.08 16.61
C THR A 91 10.45 7.51 15.18
N THR A 92 11.51 6.97 14.58
CA THR A 92 11.83 7.16 13.15
C THR A 92 11.52 5.87 12.41
N ARG A 93 10.95 5.98 11.21
CA ARG A 93 10.64 4.84 10.35
C ARG A 93 11.40 4.93 9.04
N LEU A 94 12.18 3.91 8.74
CA LEU A 94 12.75 3.66 7.42
C LEU A 94 11.85 2.67 6.67
N ILE A 95 11.52 3.00 5.42
CA ILE A 95 10.79 2.10 4.51
C ILE A 95 11.64 1.91 3.27
N LEU A 96 12.00 0.67 2.97
CA LEU A 96 12.58 0.26 1.69
C LEU A 96 11.50 -0.48 0.91
N ALA A 97 11.00 0.14 -0.16
CA ALA A 97 9.96 -0.43 -1.00
C ALA A 97 10.56 -0.94 -2.31
N ASP A 98 10.50 -2.25 -2.50
CA ASP A 98 10.82 -2.92 -3.75
C ASP A 98 9.52 -3.15 -4.51
N LEU A 99 9.30 -2.35 -5.55
CA LEU A 99 8.06 -2.34 -6.29
C LEU A 99 8.08 -3.39 -7.41
N GLY A 100 6.93 -4.01 -7.66
CA GLY A 100 6.74 -4.84 -8.86
C GLY A 100 7.00 -4.06 -10.16
N GLY A 101 7.14 -4.80 -11.25
CA GLY A 101 7.41 -4.28 -12.58
C GLY A 101 6.35 -3.30 -13.08
N SER A 102 6.78 -2.31 -13.87
CA SER A 102 5.94 -1.24 -14.42
C SER A 102 5.35 -1.56 -15.79
N GLU A 103 5.57 -2.77 -16.31
CA GLU A 103 5.16 -3.16 -17.65
C GLU A 103 3.64 -3.10 -17.85
N LYS A 104 3.22 -2.53 -18.99
CA LYS A 104 1.80 -2.44 -19.36
C LYS A 104 1.28 -3.77 -19.90
N LEU A 105 0.03 -4.06 -19.57
CA LEU A 105 -0.72 -5.25 -20.00
C LEU A 105 -0.95 -5.37 -21.50
N SER A 106 -0.57 -4.39 -22.34
CA SER A 106 -0.77 -4.49 -23.80
C SER A 106 0.01 -5.65 -24.44
N ARG A 107 0.99 -6.23 -23.74
CA ARG A 107 1.69 -7.47 -24.11
C ARG A 107 1.10 -8.74 -23.49
N SER A 108 0.22 -8.62 -22.51
CA SER A 108 -0.49 -9.76 -21.95
C SER A 108 -1.70 -10.02 -22.84
N ASN A 109 -1.71 -11.15 -23.54
CA ASN A 109 -2.74 -11.54 -24.51
C ASN A 109 -4.11 -11.83 -23.85
N VAL A 110 -4.41 -11.25 -22.70
CA VAL A 110 -5.51 -11.63 -21.80
C VAL A 110 -6.87 -11.17 -22.33
N ALA A 111 -6.89 -10.16 -23.19
CA ALA A 111 -8.10 -9.71 -23.89
C ALA A 111 -8.32 -10.38 -25.26
N ALA A 112 -7.33 -11.10 -25.79
CA ALA A 112 -7.41 -11.73 -27.11
C ALA A 112 -8.20 -13.04 -27.02
N GLY A 113 -9.53 -12.94 -27.15
CA GLY A 113 -10.43 -14.10 -27.16
C GLY A 113 -11.80 -13.89 -26.55
N PHE A 114 -12.16 -12.67 -26.15
CA PHE A 114 -13.45 -12.40 -25.51
C PHE A 114 -14.63 -12.57 -26.49
N LYS A 115 -15.43 -13.62 -26.29
CA LYS A 115 -16.81 -13.71 -26.78
C LYS A 115 -17.73 -13.55 -25.57
N ALA A 116 -18.72 -12.67 -25.69
CA ALA A 116 -19.68 -12.40 -24.62
C ALA A 116 -20.30 -13.72 -24.10
N PRO A 117 -20.52 -13.86 -22.77
CA PRO A 117 -21.05 -15.09 -22.17
C PRO A 117 -22.52 -15.37 -22.54
N VAL A 118 -23.17 -14.44 -23.25
CA VAL A 118 -24.52 -14.58 -23.77
C VAL A 118 -24.43 -14.53 -25.29
N VAL A 119 -24.83 -15.62 -25.94
CA VAL A 119 -25.15 -15.62 -27.36
C VAL A 119 -26.61 -16.00 -27.45
N THR A 120 -27.44 -15.08 -27.90
CA THR A 120 -28.84 -15.34 -28.18
C THR A 120 -28.93 -16.15 -29.48
N ILE A 121 -29.57 -17.31 -29.43
CA ILE A 121 -29.96 -18.05 -30.64
C ILE A 121 -31.49 -18.00 -30.69
N GLY A 122 -32.04 -17.11 -31.52
CA GLY A 122 -33.46 -16.76 -31.47
C GLY A 122 -33.77 -15.90 -30.23
N ASP A 123 -34.87 -16.20 -29.53
CA ASP A 123 -35.31 -15.52 -28.28
C ASP A 123 -34.88 -16.26 -27.00
N VAL A 124 -34.04 -17.29 -27.10
CA VAL A 124 -33.61 -18.10 -25.95
C VAL A 124 -32.17 -17.77 -25.59
N GLU A 125 -31.96 -17.31 -24.35
CA GLU A 125 -30.63 -17.16 -23.77
C GLU A 125 -30.05 -18.55 -23.43
N VAL A 126 -29.03 -18.97 -24.18
CA VAL A 126 -28.31 -20.23 -23.92
C VAL A 126 -26.88 -19.91 -23.50
N SER A 127 -26.58 -20.05 -22.22
CA SER A 127 -25.21 -19.87 -21.72
C SER A 127 -24.35 -21.06 -22.14
N ARG A 128 -23.29 -20.81 -22.94
CA ARG A 128 -22.34 -21.84 -23.42
C ARG A 128 -21.14 -22.05 -22.48
N VAL A 129 -21.14 -21.43 -21.30
CA VAL A 129 -19.99 -21.42 -20.39
C VAL A 129 -20.45 -21.99 -19.06
N SER A 130 -19.76 -23.02 -18.55
CA SER A 130 -20.13 -23.56 -17.23
C SER A 130 -19.87 -22.52 -16.14
N TRP A 131 -20.56 -22.63 -15.00
CA TRP A 131 -20.29 -21.77 -13.85
C TRP A 131 -18.82 -21.82 -13.41
N ALA A 132 -18.17 -22.99 -13.52
CA ALA A 132 -16.75 -23.15 -13.20
C ALA A 132 -15.86 -22.32 -14.15
N ASP A 133 -16.17 -22.32 -15.44
CA ASP A 133 -15.44 -21.54 -16.45
C ASP A 133 -15.68 -20.04 -16.28
N TYR A 134 -16.91 -19.64 -15.91
CA TYR A 134 -17.25 -18.25 -15.57
C TYR A 134 -16.45 -17.75 -14.36
N TYR A 135 -16.40 -18.52 -13.26
CA TYR A 135 -15.63 -18.13 -12.08
C TYR A 135 -14.12 -18.15 -12.33
N ALA A 136 -13.60 -19.13 -13.07
CA ALA A 136 -12.20 -19.15 -13.47
C ALA A 136 -11.83 -17.96 -14.35
N HIS A 137 -12.72 -17.55 -15.25
CA HIS A 137 -12.52 -16.36 -16.09
C HIS A 137 -12.57 -15.07 -15.28
N ARG A 138 -13.54 -14.93 -14.37
CA ARG A 138 -13.63 -13.81 -13.44
C ARG A 138 -12.38 -13.72 -12.55
N ALA A 139 -11.85 -14.85 -12.09
CA ALA A 139 -10.60 -14.90 -11.33
C ALA A 139 -9.41 -14.40 -12.17
N ARG A 140 -9.27 -14.80 -13.44
CA ARG A 140 -8.23 -14.29 -14.36
C ARG A 140 -8.39 -12.80 -14.68
N LEU A 141 -9.62 -12.31 -14.81
CA LEU A 141 -9.90 -10.88 -14.99
C LEU A 141 -9.55 -10.07 -13.74
N GLN A 142 -9.94 -10.56 -12.56
CA GLN A 142 -9.57 -9.93 -11.28
C GLN A 142 -8.05 -9.96 -11.06
N GLU A 143 -7.40 -11.07 -11.39
CA GLU A 143 -5.94 -11.17 -11.43
C GLU A 143 -5.38 -10.10 -12.35
N SER A 144 -5.91 -9.96 -13.57
CA SER A 144 -5.48 -8.97 -14.56
C SER A 144 -5.64 -7.53 -14.11
N LEU A 145 -6.75 -7.22 -13.44
CA LEU A 145 -6.98 -5.92 -12.84
C LEU A 145 -5.96 -5.66 -11.72
N ASN A 146 -5.63 -6.68 -10.92
CA ASN A 146 -4.71 -6.60 -9.78
C ASN A 146 -3.23 -6.44 -10.17
N ILE A 147 -2.83 -6.77 -11.41
CA ILE A 147 -1.43 -6.78 -11.88
C ILE A 147 -0.73 -5.42 -11.68
N ASN A 148 -1.44 -4.32 -11.92
CA ASN A 148 -0.85 -2.97 -11.88
C ASN A 148 -1.57 -2.01 -10.92
N MET A 149 -2.46 -2.49 -10.06
CA MET A 149 -3.22 -1.62 -9.14
C MET A 149 -2.31 -0.77 -8.26
N GLY A 150 -1.23 -1.36 -7.73
CA GLY A 150 -0.29 -0.65 -6.85
C GLY A 150 0.39 0.52 -7.54
N LEU A 151 1.03 0.28 -8.70
CA LEU A 151 1.72 1.33 -9.45
C LEU A 151 0.77 2.36 -10.06
N TYR A 152 -0.40 1.93 -10.54
CA TYR A 152 -1.41 2.84 -11.07
C TYR A 152 -1.95 3.78 -9.98
N ALA A 153 -2.30 3.24 -8.81
CA ALA A 153 -2.71 4.06 -7.67
C ALA A 153 -1.59 5.00 -7.21
N LEU A 154 -0.33 4.52 -7.23
CA LEU A 154 0.84 5.34 -6.91
C LEU A 154 0.98 6.53 -7.86
N GLN A 155 0.87 6.30 -9.17
CA GLN A 155 0.89 7.35 -10.18
C GLN A 155 -0.22 8.39 -9.94
N ARG A 156 -1.47 7.94 -9.70
CA ARG A 156 -2.60 8.84 -9.41
C ARG A 156 -2.40 9.65 -8.13
N CYS A 157 -1.76 9.07 -7.11
CA CYS A 157 -1.42 9.81 -5.89
C CYS A 157 -0.42 10.93 -6.18
N ILE A 158 0.62 10.65 -6.98
CA ILE A 158 1.64 11.63 -7.37
C ILE A 158 1.02 12.76 -8.20
N GLU A 159 0.20 12.43 -9.20
CA GLU A 159 -0.50 13.43 -10.02
C GLU A 159 -1.39 14.34 -9.16
N ALA A 160 -2.19 13.76 -8.25
CA ALA A 160 -3.02 14.54 -7.33
C ALA A 160 -2.19 15.43 -6.37
N LEU A 161 -1.02 14.97 -5.93
CA LEU A 161 -0.11 15.76 -5.11
C LEU A 161 0.47 16.94 -5.88
N LEU A 162 0.84 16.75 -7.15
CA LEU A 162 1.33 17.82 -8.02
C LEU A 162 0.22 18.85 -8.30
N ASP A 163 -1.01 18.40 -8.56
CA ASP A 163 -2.17 19.28 -8.73
C ASP A 163 -2.45 20.10 -7.47
N GLN A 164 -2.31 19.49 -6.29
CA GLN A 164 -2.44 20.17 -5.01
C GLN A 164 -1.35 21.23 -4.80
N GLN A 165 -0.12 20.96 -5.23
CA GLN A 165 1.00 21.90 -5.17
C GLN A 165 0.83 23.07 -6.14
N ALA A 166 0.34 22.79 -7.35
CA ALA A 166 0.06 23.82 -8.36
C ALA A 166 -1.13 24.71 -7.98
N ASN A 167 -2.11 24.18 -7.23
CA ASN A 167 -3.32 24.89 -6.85
C ASN A 167 -3.57 24.85 -5.32
N PRO A 168 -2.81 25.61 -4.50
CA PRO A 168 -2.88 25.53 -3.05
C PRO A 168 -4.26 25.87 -2.45
N THR A 169 -5.06 26.67 -3.15
CA THR A 169 -6.41 27.08 -2.74
C THR A 169 -7.47 26.01 -3.02
N LYS A 170 -7.19 25.05 -3.90
CA LYS A 170 -8.10 23.97 -4.25
C LYS A 170 -7.86 22.77 -3.34
N ARG A 171 -8.91 22.31 -2.66
CA ARG A 171 -8.86 21.02 -1.95
C ARG A 171 -8.86 19.88 -2.97
N VAL A 172 -7.67 19.36 -3.27
CA VAL A 172 -7.49 18.17 -4.10
C VAL A 172 -7.44 16.93 -3.20
N HIS A 173 -8.30 15.95 -3.47
CA HIS A 173 -8.27 14.66 -2.78
C HIS A 173 -7.19 13.76 -3.38
N VAL A 174 -6.26 13.28 -2.54
CA VAL A 174 -5.22 12.34 -2.97
C VAL A 174 -5.70 10.90 -2.69
N PRO A 175 -5.84 10.04 -3.71
CA PRO A 175 -6.50 8.74 -3.60
C PRO A 175 -5.62 7.63 -3.02
N TYR A 176 -5.05 7.84 -1.82
CA TYR A 176 -4.21 6.83 -1.17
C TYR A 176 -4.92 5.49 -0.91
N ALA A 177 -6.24 5.52 -0.73
CA ALA A 177 -7.05 4.35 -0.42
C ALA A 177 -7.24 3.38 -1.60
N ASP A 178 -6.87 3.79 -2.83
CA ASP A 178 -7.06 2.99 -4.04
C ASP A 178 -6.18 1.74 -4.08
N SER A 179 -5.12 1.68 -3.26
CA SER A 179 -4.31 0.46 -3.08
C SER A 179 -3.69 0.35 -1.69
N LYS A 180 -3.47 -0.87 -1.20
CA LYS A 180 -2.74 -1.10 0.07
C LYS A 180 -1.32 -0.55 0.02
N LEU A 181 -0.68 -0.58 -1.15
CA LEU A 181 0.65 -0.02 -1.36
C LEU A 181 0.66 1.49 -1.05
N THR A 182 -0.25 2.25 -1.67
CA THR A 182 -0.33 3.70 -1.47
C THR A 182 -0.77 4.09 -0.06
N MET A 183 -1.58 3.26 0.61
CA MET A 183 -1.90 3.45 2.02
C MET A 183 -0.66 3.26 2.93
N LEU A 184 0.13 2.21 2.68
CA LEU A 184 1.37 1.95 3.43
C LEU A 184 2.46 3.01 3.16
N LEU A 185 2.52 3.52 1.93
CA LEU A 185 3.48 4.54 1.50
C LEU A 185 2.98 5.97 1.65
N LYS A 186 1.79 6.20 2.23
CA LYS A 186 1.20 7.54 2.41
C LYS A 186 2.16 8.52 3.09
N GLY A 187 2.95 8.06 4.06
CA GLY A 187 3.96 8.88 4.73
C GLY A 187 5.09 9.33 3.80
N ALA A 188 5.48 8.48 2.85
CA ALA A 188 6.52 8.72 1.85
C ALA A 188 6.04 9.57 0.67
N LEU A 189 4.75 9.56 0.37
CA LEU A 189 4.16 10.29 -0.75
C LEU A 189 3.57 11.60 -0.26
N GLY A 190 4.33 12.70 -0.35
CA GLY A 190 3.86 14.05 0.05
C GLY A 190 3.63 14.24 1.56
N GLY A 191 3.97 13.25 2.39
CA GLY A 191 3.92 13.30 3.85
C GLY A 191 5.18 13.87 4.48
N GLY A 192 5.43 13.48 5.74
CA GLY A 192 6.57 13.95 6.55
C GLY A 192 7.85 13.14 6.41
N MET A 193 7.90 12.15 5.51
CA MET A 193 9.12 11.36 5.27
C MET A 193 10.01 12.01 4.21
N ARG A 194 11.32 11.79 4.33
CA ARG A 194 12.26 12.05 3.24
C ARG A 194 12.24 10.86 2.30
N THR A 195 11.91 11.11 1.04
CA THR A 195 11.68 10.06 0.05
C THR A 195 12.69 10.16 -1.08
N THR A 196 13.32 9.03 -1.39
CA THR A 196 14.19 8.87 -2.55
C THR A 196 13.59 7.78 -3.43
N VAL A 197 13.45 8.08 -4.73
CA VAL A 197 12.97 7.12 -5.72
C VAL A 197 14.15 6.69 -6.56
N LEU A 198 14.38 5.37 -6.65
CA LEU A 198 15.40 4.78 -7.50
C LEU A 198 14.72 4.19 -8.74
N ILE A 199 15.15 4.63 -9.92
CA ILE A 199 14.61 4.14 -11.20
C ILE A 199 15.56 3.11 -11.78
N CYS A 200 15.08 1.88 -11.93
CA CYS A 200 15.76 0.80 -12.65
C CYS A 200 15.26 0.77 -14.09
N ALA A 201 16.17 0.84 -15.06
CA ALA A 201 15.85 0.80 -16.48
C ALA A 201 16.73 -0.24 -17.19
N SER A 202 16.16 -0.91 -18.20
CA SER A 202 16.90 -1.84 -19.07
C SER A 202 17.57 -1.08 -20.22
N LEU A 203 18.79 -1.50 -20.57
CA LEU A 203 19.53 -0.99 -21.75
C LEU A 203 19.19 -1.75 -23.04
N GLU A 204 18.36 -2.79 -22.98
CA GLU A 204 17.98 -3.56 -24.16
C GLU A 204 17.05 -2.74 -25.07
N PRO A 205 17.29 -2.72 -26.41
CA PRO A 205 16.45 -1.97 -27.34
C PRO A 205 14.96 -2.35 -27.31
N SER A 206 14.66 -3.64 -27.06
CA SER A 206 13.31 -4.18 -26.93
C SER A 206 12.51 -3.59 -25.76
N ASN A 207 13.21 -3.04 -24.77
CA ASN A 207 12.65 -2.48 -23.54
C ASN A 207 12.75 -0.94 -23.48
N ALA A 208 13.31 -0.30 -24.52
CA ALA A 208 13.57 1.13 -24.54
C ALA A 208 12.32 1.97 -24.20
N LEU A 209 11.15 1.59 -24.73
CA LEU A 209 9.89 2.28 -24.47
C LEU A 209 9.46 2.21 -23.00
N GLU A 210 9.65 1.08 -22.33
CA GLU A 210 9.34 0.92 -20.91
C GLU A 210 10.36 1.67 -20.04
N SER A 211 11.65 1.56 -20.38
CA SER A 211 12.73 2.31 -19.72
C SER A 211 12.48 3.83 -19.73
N VAL A 212 12.06 4.39 -20.86
CA VAL A 212 11.71 5.83 -20.96
C VAL A 212 10.48 6.16 -20.11
N GLN A 213 9.48 5.29 -20.04
CA GLN A 213 8.31 5.49 -19.18
C GLN A 213 8.70 5.50 -17.69
N SER A 214 9.56 4.58 -17.25
CA SER A 214 10.08 4.55 -15.88
C SER A 214 10.87 5.81 -15.54
N MET A 215 11.69 6.32 -16.47
CA MET A 215 12.42 7.59 -16.27
C MET A 215 11.49 8.79 -16.16
N ARG A 216 10.47 8.91 -17.02
CA ARG A 216 9.46 9.98 -16.94
C ARG A 216 8.66 9.93 -15.65
N PHE A 217 8.37 8.73 -15.16
CA PHE A 217 7.76 8.54 -13.86
C PHE A 217 8.67 9.06 -12.74
N GLY A 218 9.98 8.77 -12.80
CA GLY A 218 10.98 9.32 -11.87
C GLY A 218 11.07 10.84 -11.91
N GLU A 219 11.04 11.45 -13.11
CA GLU A 219 10.96 12.90 -13.29
C GLU A 219 9.69 13.48 -12.66
N THR A 220 8.56 12.79 -12.78
CA THR A 220 7.30 13.22 -12.16
C THR A 220 7.40 13.15 -10.62
N CYS A 221 8.00 12.08 -10.09
CA CYS A 221 8.22 11.92 -8.65
C CYS A 221 9.12 13.03 -8.07
N SER A 222 10.17 13.45 -8.79
CA SER A 222 11.13 14.44 -8.30
C SER A 222 10.51 15.82 -8.07
N ARG A 223 9.38 16.10 -8.73
CA ARG A 223 8.64 17.36 -8.60
C ARG A 223 7.77 17.42 -7.34
N VAL A 224 7.48 16.27 -6.72
CA VAL A 224 6.66 16.22 -5.50
C VAL A 224 7.49 16.75 -4.32
N ALA A 225 7.25 17.99 -3.92
CA ALA A 225 7.84 18.53 -2.70
C ALA A 225 7.28 17.80 -1.44
N GLY A 226 8.17 17.21 -0.64
CA GLY A 226 7.80 16.62 0.65
C GLY A 226 7.46 17.71 1.68
N ARG A 227 6.53 17.41 2.60
CA ARG A 227 6.21 18.29 3.73
C ARG A 227 7.15 18.04 4.91
N SER A 228 8.45 17.88 4.63
CA SER A 228 9.49 17.63 5.63
C SER A 228 9.80 18.91 6.43
N GLY A 229 8.79 19.47 7.09
CA GLY A 229 9.02 20.19 8.33
C GLY A 229 9.24 19.15 9.42
N ARG A 230 10.19 19.38 10.33
CA ARG A 230 10.07 18.82 11.68
C ARG A 230 8.72 19.33 12.19
N VAL A 231 7.66 18.54 12.03
CA VAL A 231 6.58 18.65 13.00
C VAL A 231 7.29 18.23 14.28
N ASP A 232 7.49 19.14 15.22
CA ASP A 232 7.78 18.75 16.60
C ASP A 232 6.52 17.99 17.06
N SER A 233 6.41 16.74 16.61
CA SER A 233 5.23 15.91 16.80
C SER A 233 5.00 15.71 18.29
N ALA A 234 6.05 15.78 19.10
CA ALA A 234 5.93 15.89 20.55
C ALA A 234 5.00 17.04 20.96
N ALA A 235 5.21 18.28 20.50
CA ALA A 235 4.36 19.41 20.86
C ALA A 235 2.93 19.28 20.31
N ALA A 236 2.78 18.77 19.08
CA ALA A 236 1.45 18.54 18.49
C ALA A 236 0.68 17.39 19.16
N TYR A 237 1.37 16.32 19.59
CA TYR A 237 0.80 15.22 20.35
C TYR A 237 0.48 15.64 21.79
N THR A 238 1.32 16.47 22.42
CA THR A 238 1.04 17.04 23.74
C THR A 238 -0.22 17.91 23.68
N GLN A 239 -0.34 18.81 22.69
CA GLN A 239 -1.56 19.60 22.51
C GLN A 239 -2.79 18.73 22.22
N LEU A 240 -2.64 17.66 21.43
CA LEU A 240 -3.76 16.75 21.15
C LEU A 240 -4.16 15.97 22.39
N LEU A 241 -3.21 15.48 23.19
CA LEU A 241 -3.46 14.80 24.45
C LEU A 241 -4.17 15.72 25.44
N GLU A 242 -3.72 16.96 25.60
CA GLU A 242 -4.40 17.96 26.44
C GLU A 242 -5.84 18.23 25.95
N SER A 243 -6.05 18.31 24.64
CA SER A 243 -7.40 18.50 24.08
C SER A 243 -8.33 17.31 24.35
N LEU A 244 -7.81 16.08 24.24
CA LEU A 244 -8.56 14.86 24.52
C LEU A 244 -8.85 14.71 26.01
N GLU A 245 -7.90 15.04 26.88
CA GLU A 245 -8.11 15.03 28.33
C GLU A 245 -9.19 16.04 28.74
N THR A 246 -9.22 17.21 28.08
CA THR A 246 -10.26 18.22 28.31
C THR A 246 -11.64 17.72 27.88
N GLU A 247 -11.73 17.10 26.69
CA GLU A 247 -12.99 16.56 26.16
C GLU A 247 -13.52 15.38 27.01
N ILE A 248 -12.62 14.52 27.50
CA ILE A 248 -12.96 13.45 28.46
C ILE A 248 -13.51 14.05 29.75
N ALA A 249 -12.88 15.09 30.30
CA ALA A 249 -13.33 15.74 31.52
C ALA A 249 -14.69 16.43 31.37
N GLU A 250 -14.95 17.08 30.23
CA GLU A 250 -16.26 17.67 29.93
C GLU A 250 -17.34 16.58 29.79
N THR A 251 -17.03 15.50 29.07
CA THR A 251 -17.96 14.38 28.90
C THR A 251 -18.29 13.72 30.24
N GLN A 252 -17.29 13.53 31.11
CA GLN A 252 -17.49 13.00 32.46
C GLN A 252 -18.38 13.91 33.30
N ARG A 253 -18.21 15.23 33.25
CA ARG A 253 -19.09 16.19 33.93
C ARG A 253 -20.54 16.11 33.43
N LEU A 254 -20.73 15.97 32.11
CA LEU A 254 -22.07 15.84 31.54
C LEU A 254 -22.75 14.55 32.02
N VAL A 255 -22.02 13.44 32.06
CA VAL A 255 -22.53 12.17 32.60
C VAL A 255 -22.89 12.29 34.08
N GLU A 256 -22.06 12.95 34.89
CA GLU A 256 -22.37 13.17 36.31
C GLU A 256 -23.60 14.08 36.53
N ARG A 257 -23.78 15.09 35.66
CA ARG A 257 -24.94 15.98 35.72
C ARG A 257 -26.24 15.22 35.37
N ASP A 258 -26.19 14.40 34.32
CA ASP A 258 -27.30 13.57 33.87
C ASP A 258 -27.66 12.49 34.92
N GLN A 259 -26.66 11.90 35.58
CA GLN A 259 -26.86 10.96 36.69
C GLN A 259 -27.44 11.62 37.95
N ARG A 260 -27.25 12.94 38.14
CA ARG A 260 -27.83 13.72 39.23
C ARG A 260 -29.22 14.30 38.91
N GLY A 261 -29.67 14.17 37.65
CA GLY A 261 -30.99 14.63 37.22
C GLY A 261 -31.12 16.15 37.06
N GLU A 262 -30.02 16.86 36.79
CA GLU A 262 -29.96 18.30 36.47
C GLU A 262 -29.87 18.56 34.96
#